data_AF-M6ZUV1-F1
#
_entry.id   AF-M6ZUV1-F1
#
_cell.length_a   1.000
_cell.length_b   1.000
_cell.length_c   1.000
_cell.angle_alpha   90.00
_cell.angle_beta   90.00
_cell.angle_gamma   90.00
#
_symmetry.space_group_name_H-M   'P 1'
#
loop_
_entity.id
_entity.type
_entity.pdbx_description
1 polymer ?
#
loop_
_entity_poly.entity_id
_entity_poly.type
_entity_poly.pdbx_seq_one_letter_code
_entity_poly.pdbx_strand_id
1 'polypeptide(L)'
;MTVVLTNPSVSTKNIRLFLKKIIQNQKIHSRWLNTISFLEHIGSRKILATQSGFAVGEMILRHASEETRHAHFFKRMSERISPGTCPDYQIENLHCGFSAFLYFQRLDGMVLKNLNSSGMKGKKRSFLSYLYV
;
A
#
# COMPACT_ATOMS: atom_id res chain seq x y z
N MET A 1 -22.44 21.00 -0.38
CA MET A 1 -21.41 20.44 0.52
C MET A 1 -21.80 19.02 0.86
N THR A 2 -21.24 18.03 0.16
CA THR A 2 -21.50 16.62 0.45
C THR A 2 -20.67 16.23 1.65
N VAL A 3 -21.33 16.08 2.80
CA VAL A 3 -20.74 15.49 4.00
C VAL A 3 -20.30 14.07 3.64
N VAL A 4 -19.00 13.88 3.45
CA VAL A 4 -18.42 12.54 3.37
C VAL A 4 -18.63 11.93 4.75
N LEU A 5 -19.57 10.99 4.85
CA LEU A 5 -19.75 10.16 6.03
C LEU A 5 -18.43 9.41 6.25
N THR A 6 -17.59 9.94 7.15
CA THR A 6 -16.42 9.22 7.63
C THR A 6 -16.92 8.02 8.42
N ASN A 7 -16.86 6.83 7.80
CA ASN A 7 -17.07 5.56 8.49
C ASN A 7 -16.21 5.51 9.76
N PRO A 8 -16.69 4.84 10.83
CA PRO A 8 -16.22 5.06 12.19
C PRO A 8 -14.72 4.79 12.32
N SER A 9 -14.05 5.61 13.12
CA SER A 9 -12.64 5.42 13.47
C SER A 9 -12.41 3.96 13.87
N VAL A 10 -11.61 3.22 13.10
CA VAL A 10 -11.33 1.82 13.38
C VAL A 10 -10.64 1.74 14.75
N SER A 11 -11.30 1.12 15.73
CA SER A 11 -10.74 1.03 17.08
C SER A 11 -9.56 0.04 17.13
N THR A 12 -8.60 0.27 18.03
CA THR A 12 -7.49 -0.65 18.29
C THR A 12 -7.99 -2.07 18.65
N LYS A 13 -9.14 -2.16 19.33
CA LYS A 13 -9.80 -3.43 19.64
C LYS A 13 -10.20 -4.18 18.36
N ASN A 14 -10.78 -3.50 17.38
CA ASN A 14 -11.18 -4.10 16.11
C ASN A 14 -9.98 -4.60 15.31
N ILE A 15 -8.88 -3.82 15.27
CA ILE A 15 -7.63 -4.24 14.63
C ILE A 15 -7.08 -5.51 15.29
N ARG A 16 -7.01 -5.55 16.62
CA ARG A 16 -6.52 -6.72 17.35
C ARG A 16 -7.39 -7.96 17.10
N LEU A 17 -8.71 -7.81 17.06
CA LEU A 17 -9.63 -8.92 16.77
C LEU A 17 -9.44 -9.44 15.34
N PHE A 18 -9.30 -8.53 14.37
CA PHE A 18 -8.99 -8.89 12.99
C PHE A 18 -7.67 -9.67 12.90
N LEU A 19 -6.59 -9.15 13.49
CA LEU A 19 -5.28 -9.82 13.48
C LEU A 19 -5.36 -11.21 14.15
N LYS A 20 -6.04 -11.33 15.29
CA LYS A 20 -6.29 -12.63 15.94
C LYS A 20 -6.99 -13.62 15.02
N LYS A 21 -7.96 -13.17 14.22
CA LYS A 21 -8.67 -14.02 13.26
C LYS A 21 -7.77 -14.43 12.08
N ILE A 22 -6.95 -13.51 11.57
CA ILE A 22 -6.04 -13.78 10.44
C ILE A 22 -4.99 -14.84 10.80
N ILE A 23 -4.37 -14.74 11.98
CA ILE A 23 -3.28 -15.65 12.38
C ILE A 23 -3.73 -17.07 12.70
N GLN A 24 -5.04 -17.31 12.90
CA GLN A 24 -5.59 -18.64 13.20
C GLN A 24 -5.47 -19.63 12.03
N ASN A 25 -5.32 -19.15 10.79
CA ASN A 25 -5.17 -19.99 9.61
C ASN A 25 -3.92 -19.58 8.84
N GLN A 26 -2.95 -20.49 8.72
CA GLN A 26 -1.65 -20.20 8.10
C GLN A 26 -1.76 -19.72 6.64
N LYS A 27 -2.71 -20.27 5.86
CA LYS A 27 -2.94 -19.85 4.48
C LYS A 27 -3.53 -18.43 4.40
N ILE A 28 -4.48 -18.11 5.27
CA ILE A 28 -5.05 -16.75 5.36
C ILE A 28 -3.99 -15.76 5.83
N HIS A 29 -3.21 -16.13 6.85
CA HIS A 29 -2.10 -15.33 7.38
C HIS A 29 -1.05 -15.05 6.30
N SER A 30 -0.60 -16.08 5.59
CA SER A 30 0.36 -15.94 4.50
C SER A 30 -0.16 -15.04 3.39
N ARG A 31 -1.42 -15.20 2.96
CA ARG A 31 -2.06 -14.31 1.98
C ARG A 31 -2.14 -12.86 2.45
N TRP A 32 -2.44 -12.64 3.74
CA TRP A 32 -2.49 -11.29 4.30
C TRP A 32 -1.11 -10.62 4.32
N LEU A 33 -0.06 -11.35 4.71
CA LEU A 33 1.33 -10.85 4.62
C LEU A 33 1.75 -10.58 3.17
N ASN A 34 1.38 -11.46 2.23
CA ASN A 34 1.63 -11.26 0.81
C ASN A 34 0.88 -10.02 0.27
N THR A 35 -0.29 -9.71 0.80
CA THR A 35 -1.02 -8.47 0.49
C THR A 35 -0.31 -7.23 1.00
N ILE A 36 0.19 -7.23 2.24
CA ILE A 36 0.96 -6.09 2.74
C ILE A 36 2.22 -5.92 1.89
N SER A 37 2.94 -7.02 1.63
CA SER A 37 4.10 -7.04 0.74
C SER A 37 3.82 -6.40 -0.62
N PHE A 38 2.67 -6.75 -1.22
CA PHE A 38 2.23 -6.17 -2.49
C PHE A 38 1.98 -4.66 -2.39
N LEU A 39 1.32 -4.19 -1.32
CA LEU A 39 1.05 -2.77 -1.14
C LEU A 39 2.35 -1.95 -0.98
N GLU A 40 3.28 -2.38 -0.14
CA GLU A 40 4.60 -1.73 0.02
C GLU A 40 5.40 -1.74 -1.30
N HIS A 41 5.30 -2.83 -2.08
CA HIS A 41 5.90 -2.90 -3.42
C HIS A 41 5.30 -1.88 -4.39
N ILE A 42 3.98 -1.72 -4.39
CA ILE A 42 3.32 -0.67 -5.19
C ILE A 42 3.75 0.72 -4.71
N GLY A 43 3.89 0.91 -3.40
CA GLY A 43 4.40 2.14 -2.80
C GLY A 43 5.78 2.50 -3.35
N SER A 44 6.75 1.59 -3.28
CA SER A 44 8.10 1.86 -3.81
C SER A 44 8.11 2.16 -5.30
N ARG A 45 7.30 1.45 -6.10
CA ARG A 45 7.13 1.73 -7.53
C ARG A 45 6.58 3.13 -7.78
N LYS A 46 5.61 3.57 -6.99
CA LYS A 46 5.00 4.90 -7.12
C LYS A 46 5.98 6.02 -6.78
N ILE A 47 6.79 5.83 -5.75
CA ILE A 47 7.86 6.79 -5.40
C ILE A 47 8.79 6.98 -6.59
N LEU A 48 9.33 5.87 -7.11
CA LEU A 48 10.27 5.91 -8.23
C LEU A 48 9.64 6.42 -9.53
N ALA A 49 8.35 6.17 -9.77
CA ALA A 49 7.66 6.69 -10.95
C ALA A 49 7.42 8.21 -10.86
N THR A 50 6.97 8.70 -9.70
CA THR A 50 6.56 10.10 -9.53
C THR A 50 7.71 11.05 -9.23
N GLN A 51 8.74 10.55 -8.54
CA GLN A 51 9.94 11.28 -8.17
C GLN A 51 11.15 10.70 -8.93
N SER A 52 11.16 10.93 -10.24
CA SER A 52 12.20 10.45 -11.16
C SER A 52 12.99 11.59 -11.81
N GLY A 53 14.14 11.24 -12.41
CA GLY A 53 15.01 12.17 -13.15
C GLY A 53 16.21 12.67 -12.36
N PHE A 54 16.90 13.68 -12.88
CA PHE A 54 18.18 14.14 -12.32
C PHE A 54 18.07 14.87 -10.97
N ALA A 55 16.85 15.25 -10.56
CA ALA A 55 16.60 16.00 -9.32
C ALA A 55 16.27 15.10 -8.12
N VAL A 56 16.41 13.77 -8.25
CA VAL A 56 16.11 12.83 -7.16
C VAL A 56 17.17 12.96 -6.06
N GLY A 57 16.71 13.33 -4.86
CA GLY A 57 17.54 13.49 -3.68
C GLY A 57 17.56 12.24 -2.78
N GLU A 58 18.46 12.25 -1.80
CA GLU A 58 18.66 11.17 -0.82
C GLU A 58 17.35 10.74 -0.15
N MET A 59 16.51 11.69 0.28
CA MET A 59 15.25 11.39 0.97
C MET A 59 14.33 10.46 0.15
N ILE A 60 14.21 10.70 -1.15
CA ILE A 60 13.36 9.91 -2.04
C ILE A 60 13.94 8.49 -2.19
N LEU A 61 15.25 8.39 -2.37
CA LEU A 61 15.94 7.10 -2.50
C LEU A 61 15.84 6.28 -1.21
N ARG A 62 16.00 6.93 -0.05
CA ARG A 62 15.83 6.30 1.26
C ARG A 62 14.42 5.75 1.41
N HIS A 63 13.40 6.56 1.13
CA HIS A 63 12.01 6.13 1.25
C HIS A 63 11.70 4.96 0.30
N ALA A 64 12.10 5.02 -0.98
CA ALA A 64 11.91 3.92 -1.91
C ALA A 64 12.64 2.62 -1.47
N SER A 65 13.82 2.75 -0.86
CA SER A 65 14.58 1.64 -0.28
C SER A 65 13.85 1.02 0.92
N GLU A 66 13.32 1.86 1.82
CA GLU A 66 12.56 1.43 3.01
C GLU A 66 11.30 0.64 2.63
N GLU A 67 10.50 1.17 1.69
CA GLU A 67 9.31 0.49 1.16
C GLU A 67 9.66 -0.86 0.51
N THR A 68 10.74 -0.90 -0.28
CA THR A 68 11.20 -2.15 -0.89
C THR A 68 11.67 -3.16 0.16
N ARG A 69 12.33 -2.69 1.23
CA ARG A 69 12.75 -3.53 2.35
C ARG A 69 11.55 -4.09 3.11
N HIS A 70 10.50 -3.29 3.31
CA HIS A 70 9.25 -3.75 3.92
C HIS A 70 8.56 -4.81 3.07
N ALA A 71 8.41 -4.55 1.77
CA ALA A 71 7.85 -5.51 0.82
C ALA A 71 8.60 -6.86 0.91
N HIS A 72 9.93 -6.84 0.79
CA HIS A 72 10.73 -8.05 0.89
C HIS A 72 10.58 -8.76 2.25
N PHE A 73 10.53 -8.01 3.35
CA PHE A 73 10.31 -8.57 4.68
C PHE A 73 8.99 -9.34 4.75
N PHE A 74 7.88 -8.74 4.32
CA PHE A 74 6.56 -9.37 4.38
C PHE A 74 6.44 -10.55 3.42
N LYS A 75 7.01 -10.47 2.20
CA LYS A 75 7.06 -11.60 1.27
C LYS A 75 7.76 -12.80 1.89
N ARG A 76 8.92 -12.57 2.52
CA ARG A 76 9.69 -13.62 3.19
C ARG A 76 8.93 -14.22 4.37
N MET A 77 8.17 -13.41 5.13
CA MET A 77 7.34 -13.92 6.22
C MET A 77 6.15 -14.74 5.71
N SER A 78 5.49 -14.30 4.64
CA SER A 78 4.43 -15.06 3.96
C SER A 78 4.92 -16.47 3.56
N GLU A 79 6.12 -16.54 2.97
CA GLU A 79 6.74 -17.81 2.58
C GLU A 79 7.11 -18.68 3.80
N ARG A 80 7.62 -18.08 4.88
CA ARG A 80 7.92 -18.83 6.12
C ARG A 80 6.69 -19.45 6.79
N ILE A 81 5.55 -18.76 6.71
CA ILE A 81 4.32 -19.19 7.40
C ILE A 81 3.60 -20.29 6.64
N SER A 82 3.57 -20.20 5.31
CA SER A 82 2.91 -21.19 4.45
C SER A 82 3.69 -21.29 3.13
N PRO A 83 4.77 -22.08 3.11
CA PRO A 83 5.65 -22.18 1.94
C PRO A 83 4.89 -22.53 0.67
N GLY A 84 5.27 -21.92 -0.46
CA GLY A 84 4.67 -22.14 -1.78
C GLY A 84 3.21 -21.71 -1.94
N THR A 85 2.57 -21.17 -0.90
CA THR A 85 1.13 -20.85 -0.93
C THR A 85 0.84 -19.54 -1.65
N CYS A 86 1.80 -18.62 -1.69
CA CYS A 86 1.67 -17.30 -2.29
C CYS A 86 2.95 -16.97 -3.08
N PRO A 87 3.21 -17.63 -4.23
CA PRO A 87 4.45 -17.47 -4.97
C PRO A 87 4.62 -16.04 -5.52
N ASP A 88 3.53 -15.39 -5.89
CA ASP A 88 3.51 -14.09 -6.57
C ASP A 88 2.42 -13.16 -5.97
N TYR A 89 2.10 -12.09 -6.70
CA TYR A 89 1.04 -11.14 -6.35
C TYR A 89 -0.22 -11.29 -7.22
N GLN A 90 -0.46 -12.47 -7.80
CA GLN A 90 -1.75 -12.75 -8.46
C GLN A 90 -2.90 -12.61 -7.47
N ILE A 91 -4.08 -12.23 -7.95
CA ILE A 91 -5.23 -11.82 -7.11
C ILE A 91 -5.64 -12.95 -6.15
N GLU A 92 -5.49 -14.20 -6.56
CA GLU A 92 -5.84 -15.42 -5.81
C GLU A 92 -4.88 -15.68 -4.64
N ASN A 93 -3.68 -15.09 -4.71
CA ASN A 93 -2.62 -15.18 -3.71
C ASN A 93 -2.63 -13.99 -2.74
N LEU A 94 -3.58 -13.07 -2.89
CA LEU A 94 -3.76 -11.91 -2.03
C LEU A 94 -5.00 -12.08 -1.15
N HIS A 95 -4.92 -11.62 0.09
CA HIS A 95 -6.10 -11.38 0.91
C HIS A 95 -6.91 -10.21 0.34
N CYS A 96 -8.20 -10.42 0.06
CA CYS A 96 -9.06 -9.44 -0.58
C CYS A 96 -8.47 -8.87 -1.90
N GLY A 97 -7.91 -9.74 -2.76
CA GLY A 97 -7.02 -9.36 -3.85
C GLY A 97 -7.46 -8.19 -4.73
N PHE A 98 -8.71 -8.16 -5.20
CA PHE A 98 -9.19 -7.03 -6.04
C PHE A 98 -9.25 -5.71 -5.27
N SER A 99 -9.62 -5.75 -3.98
CA SER A 99 -9.63 -4.54 -3.13
C SER A 99 -8.22 -4.05 -2.84
N ALA A 100 -7.28 -4.96 -2.60
CA ALA A 100 -5.87 -4.62 -2.43
C ALA A 100 -5.28 -4.04 -3.72
N PHE A 101 -5.56 -4.66 -4.86
CA PHE A 101 -5.12 -4.20 -6.18
C PHE A 101 -5.58 -2.78 -6.49
N LEU A 102 -6.85 -2.45 -6.18
CA LEU A 102 -7.45 -1.15 -6.45
C LEU A 102 -7.14 -0.05 -5.42
N TYR A 103 -6.51 -0.40 -4.30
CA TYR A 103 -6.34 0.52 -3.17
C TYR A 103 -5.62 1.81 -3.59
N PHE A 104 -4.45 1.66 -4.20
CA PHE A 104 -3.64 2.82 -4.59
C PHE A 104 -4.24 3.62 -5.74
N GLN A 105 -4.90 3.00 -6.72
CA GLN A 105 -5.55 3.74 -7.82
C GLN A 105 -6.73 4.55 -7.31
N ARG A 106 -7.48 4.03 -6.32
CA ARG A 106 -8.56 4.78 -5.66
C ARG A 106 -8.00 5.94 -4.85
N LEU A 107 -6.96 5.68 -4.05
CA LEU A 107 -6.28 6.71 -3.27
C LEU A 107 -5.73 7.82 -4.18
N ASP A 108 -5.03 7.45 -5.26
CA ASP A 108 -4.48 8.38 -6.25
C ASP A 108 -5.57 9.20 -6.92
N GLY A 109 -6.67 8.56 -7.34
CA GLY A 109 -7.81 9.26 -7.93
C GLY A 109 -8.42 10.29 -6.97
N MET A 110 -8.58 9.93 -5.69
CA MET A 110 -9.09 10.83 -4.65
C MET A 110 -8.14 11.99 -4.36
N VAL A 111 -6.85 11.71 -4.17
CA VAL A 111 -5.81 12.72 -3.93
C VAL A 111 -5.73 13.67 -5.12
N LEU A 112 -5.66 13.13 -6.34
CA LEU A 112 -5.57 13.93 -7.56
C LEU A 112 -6.80 14.83 -7.75
N LYS A 113 -8.00 14.29 -7.52
CA LYS A 113 -9.24 15.07 -7.57
C LYS A 113 -9.18 16.25 -6.60
N ASN A 114 -8.82 16.01 -5.34
CA ASN A 114 -8.76 17.05 -4.31
C ASN A 114 -7.67 18.10 -4.57
N LEU A 115 -6.49 17.67 -5.02
CA LEU A 115 -5.40 18.58 -5.39
C LEU A 115 -5.77 19.46 -6.59
N ASN A 116 -6.44 18.88 -7.60
CA ASN A 116 -6.91 19.64 -8.76
C ASN A 116 -7.98 20.67 -8.36
N SER A 117 -8.95 20.29 -7.52
CA SER A 117 -9.95 21.22 -6.97
C SER A 117 -9.33 22.35 -6.14
N SER A 118 -8.15 22.13 -5.58
CA SER A 118 -7.37 23.13 -4.82
C SER A 118 -6.41 23.96 -5.70
N GLY A 119 -6.47 23.80 -7.04
CA GLY A 119 -5.64 24.55 -7.99
C GLY A 119 -4.18 24.09 -8.09
N MET A 120 -3.79 22.99 -7.44
CA MET A 120 -2.41 22.49 -7.47
C MET A 120 -2.11 21.81 -8.81
N LYS A 121 -1.00 22.20 -9.47
CA LYS A 121 -0.60 21.70 -10.80
C LYS A 121 0.89 21.37 -10.87
N GLY A 122 1.29 20.66 -11.93
CA GLY A 122 2.69 20.39 -12.27
C GLY A 122 3.46 19.65 -11.18
N LYS A 123 4.74 20.02 -10.99
CA LYS A 123 5.65 19.37 -10.04
C LYS A 123 5.15 19.39 -8.60
N LYS A 124 4.50 20.49 -8.17
CA LYS A 124 3.93 20.60 -6.81
C LYS A 124 2.85 19.55 -6.55
N ARG A 125 2.00 19.28 -7.55
CA ARG A 125 0.99 18.22 -7.47
C ARG A 125 1.64 16.84 -7.38
N SER A 126 2.67 16.57 -8.21
CA SER A 126 3.40 15.29 -8.16
C SER A 126 4.01 15.04 -6.77
N PHE A 127 4.65 16.07 -6.21
CA PHE A 127 5.25 15.99 -4.87
C PHE A 127 4.20 15.75 -3.77
N LEU A 128 3.07 16.47 -3.81
CA LEU A 128 2.00 16.28 -2.82
C LEU A 128 1.34 14.90 -2.95
N SER A 129 1.18 14.38 -4.17
CA SER A 129 0.69 13.02 -4.39
C SER A 129 1.65 11.95 -3.84
N TYR A 130 2.97 12.20 -3.91
CA TYR A 130 3.99 11.32 -3.34
C TYR A 130 3.87 11.18 -1.80
N LEU A 131 3.36 12.18 -1.09
CA LEU A 131 3.18 12.12 0.37
C LEU A 131 2.09 11.13 0.82
N TYR A 132 1.29 10.60 -0.11
CA TYR A 132 0.25 9.61 0.14
C TYR A 132 0.63 8.21 -0.37
N VAL A 133 1.93 7.97 -0.54
CA VAL A 133 2.46 6.61 -0.71
C VAL A 133 2.44 5.90 0.64
#